data_AF-A0A1M6WG13-F1
#
_entry.id   AF-A0A1M6WG13-F1
#
_cell.length_a   1.000
_cell.length_b   1.000
_cell.length_c   1.000
_cell.angle_alpha   90.00
_cell.angle_beta   90.00
_cell.angle_gamma   90.00
#
_symmetry.space_group_name_H-M   'P 1'
#
loop_
_entity.id
_entity.type
_entity.pdbx_description
1 polymer ?
#
loop_
_entity_poly.entity_id
_entity_poly.type
_entity_poly.pdbx_seq_one_letter_code
_entity_poly.pdbx_strand_id
1 'polypeptide(L)'
;MGHKNICFKCRKSFSIGLDFNDIRASNCPDCGELMNLMPHRFRPPKRTDKGKWKTVEYLYNEGFSYQRIMDDDILINVNYPENLREAKVFVEKYKSRISIVK
;
A
#
# COMPACT_ATOMS: atom_id res chain seq x y z
N MET A 1 6.97 2.60 15.03
CA MET A 1 6.26 2.48 13.73
C MET A 1 6.85 1.31 12.97
N GLY A 2 6.04 0.31 12.65
CA GLY A 2 6.47 -0.92 11.96
C GLY A 2 5.57 -1.23 10.75
N HIS A 3 5.74 -2.43 10.18
CA HIS A 3 4.91 -2.90 9.08
C HIS A 3 3.43 -2.95 9.45
N LYS A 4 2.56 -2.95 8.45
CA LYS A 4 1.10 -2.92 8.65
C LYS A 4 0.43 -4.04 7.87
N ASN A 5 -0.51 -4.73 8.49
CA ASN A 5 -1.46 -5.58 7.77
C ASN A 5 -2.72 -4.77 7.57
N ILE A 6 -3.21 -4.72 6.34
CA ILE A 6 -4.40 -3.94 6.00
C ILE A 6 -5.48 -4.83 5.39
N CYS A 7 -6.73 -4.49 5.71
CA CYS A 7 -7.90 -5.09 5.09
C CYS A 7 -8.61 -4.04 4.25
N PHE A 8 -8.68 -4.25 2.93
CA PHE A 8 -9.36 -3.31 2.01
C PHE A 8 -10.87 -3.28 2.23
N LYS A 9 -11.50 -4.43 2.47
CA LYS A 9 -12.94 -4.54 2.74
C LYS A 9 -13.36 -3.78 3.99
N CYS A 10 -12.65 -3.99 5.11
CA CYS A 10 -12.94 -3.32 6.37
C CYS A 10 -12.32 -1.93 6.49
N ARG A 11 -11.39 -1.56 5.59
CA ARG A 11 -10.60 -0.32 5.65
C ARG A 11 -9.90 -0.13 7.00
N LYS A 12 -9.32 -1.23 7.50
CA LYS A 12 -8.60 -1.28 8.79
C LYS A 12 -7.13 -1.59 8.56
N SER A 13 -6.30 -1.08 9.47
CA SER A 13 -4.87 -1.35 9.50
C SER A 13 -4.45 -1.80 10.89
N PHE A 14 -3.67 -2.87 10.97
CA PHE A 14 -3.11 -3.43 12.19
C PHE A 14 -1.60 -3.28 12.12
N SER A 15 -0.97 -2.80 13.20
CA SER A 15 0.49 -2.66 13.25
C SER A 15 1.11 -3.97 13.71
N ILE A 16 2.10 -4.46 12.96
CA ILE A 16 2.72 -5.79 13.19
C ILE A 16 4.07 -5.67 13.92
N GLY A 17 4.58 -4.44 14.10
CA GLY A 17 5.92 -4.23 14.68
C GLY A 17 7.03 -4.35 13.63
N LEU A 18 8.26 -4.59 14.09
CA LEU A 18 9.48 -4.71 13.28
C LEU A 18 10.07 -6.14 13.28
N ASP A 19 9.47 -7.06 14.04
CA ASP A 19 9.98 -8.44 14.10
C ASP A 19 9.63 -9.17 12.80
N PHE A 20 10.65 -9.44 12.00
CA PHE A 20 10.52 -10.10 10.71
C PHE A 20 9.97 -11.52 10.81
N ASN A 21 10.09 -12.18 11.98
CA ASN A 21 9.56 -13.53 12.19
C ASN A 21 8.03 -13.56 12.41
N ASP A 22 7.44 -12.41 12.77
CA ASP A 22 6.01 -12.24 13.00
C ASP A 22 5.28 -11.53 11.85
N ILE A 23 5.98 -11.23 10.76
CA ILE A 23 5.38 -10.74 9.52
C ILE A 23 4.68 -11.90 8.82
N ARG A 24 3.50 -12.27 9.33
CA ARG A 24 2.64 -13.30 8.74
C ARG A 24 1.42 -12.68 8.08
N ALA A 25 1.03 -13.24 6.95
CA ALA A 25 -0.28 -12.99 6.38
C ALA A 25 -1.33 -13.49 7.38
N SER A 26 -2.23 -12.61 7.80
CA SER A 26 -3.28 -12.93 8.77
C SER A 26 -4.65 -12.54 8.23
N ASN A 27 -5.66 -13.31 8.61
CA ASN A 27 -7.03 -13.00 8.24
C ASN A 27 -7.55 -11.84 9.09
N CYS A 28 -8.36 -10.98 8.48
CA CYS A 28 -9.00 -9.86 9.15
C CYS A 28 -9.96 -10.39 10.23
N PRO A 29 -9.86 -9.95 11.49
CA PRO A 29 -10.71 -10.45 12.57
C PRO A 29 -12.18 -10.08 12.38
N ASP A 30 -12.50 -9.07 11.57
CA ASP A 30 -13.88 -8.62 11.36
C ASP A 30 -14.58 -9.27 10.16
N CYS A 31 -13.84 -9.62 9.11
CA CYS A 31 -14.45 -10.12 7.86
C CYS A 31 -13.84 -11.43 7.34
N GLY A 32 -12.80 -11.95 7.98
CA GLY A 32 -12.14 -13.19 7.61
C GLY A 32 -11.25 -13.13 6.37
N GLU A 33 -11.24 -12.02 5.62
CA GLU A 33 -10.41 -11.90 4.41
C GLU A 33 -8.92 -11.77 4.74
N LEU A 34 -8.09 -12.34 3.86
CA LEU A 34 -6.63 -12.25 3.99
C LEU A 34 -6.20 -10.78 3.94
N MET A 35 -5.39 -10.37 4.92
CA MET A 35 -4.85 -9.01 4.96
C MET A 35 -3.59 -8.89 4.12
N ASN A 36 -3.40 -7.68 3.60
CA ASN A 36 -2.26 -7.34 2.75
C ASN A 36 -1.18 -6.65 3.58
N LEU A 37 0.05 -7.12 3.44
CA LEU A 37 1.21 -6.55 4.11
C LEU A 37 1.62 -5.25 3.41
N MET A 38 1.85 -4.22 4.22
CA MET A 38 2.33 -2.91 3.80
C MET A 38 3.61 -2.53 4.55
N PRO A 39 4.53 -1.80 3.89
CA PRO A 39 5.81 -1.42 4.48
C PRO A 39 5.62 -0.41 5.62
N HIS A 40 6.64 -0.28 6.48
CA HIS A 40 6.62 0.63 7.63
C HIS A 40 6.34 2.10 7.29
N ARG A 41 6.60 2.53 6.05
CA ARG A 41 6.33 3.90 5.57
C ARG A 41 4.89 4.13 5.16
N PHE A 42 4.11 3.07 4.96
CA PHE A 42 2.71 3.18 4.58
C PHE A 42 1.92 3.86 5.70
N ARG A 43 1.27 4.97 5.35
CA ARG A 43 0.37 5.69 6.24
C ARG A 43 -1.07 5.36 5.84
N PRO A 44 -1.78 4.54 6.63
CA PRO A 44 -3.14 4.14 6.30
C PRO A 44 -4.07 5.36 6.29
N PRO A 45 -4.96 5.49 5.29
CA PRO A 45 -5.97 6.53 5.30
C PRO A 45 -6.94 6.37 6.47
N LYS A 46 -7.67 7.44 6.80
CA LYS A 46 -8.80 7.35 7.74
C LYS A 46 -9.81 6.31 7.23
N ARG A 47 -10.37 5.48 8.12
CA ARG A 47 -11.34 4.42 7.75
C ARG A 47 -12.54 4.93 6.95
N THR A 48 -12.96 6.16 7.22
CA THR A 48 -14.10 6.82 6.57
C THR A 48 -13.78 7.34 5.17
N ASP A 49 -12.50 7.50 4.83
CA ASP A 49 -12.06 8.02 3.54
C ASP A 49 -12.07 6.92 2.45
N LYS A 50 -13.27 6.59 1.99
CA LYS A 50 -13.48 5.56 0.96
C LYS A 50 -12.71 5.86 -0.33
N GLY A 51 -12.50 7.13 -0.65
CA GLY A 51 -11.77 7.56 -1.85
C GLY A 51 -10.30 7.15 -1.76
N LYS A 52 -9.61 7.54 -0.68
CA LYS A 52 -8.21 7.17 -0.47
C LYS A 52 -8.03 5.66 -0.36
N TRP A 53 -8.94 4.94 0.31
CA TRP A 53 -8.87 3.48 0.37
C TRP A 53 -8.97 2.80 -1.01
N LYS A 54 -9.85 3.29 -1.89
CA LYS A 54 -9.90 2.82 -3.29
C LYS A 54 -8.62 3.11 -4.05
N THR A 55 -7.99 4.27 -3.80
CA THR A 55 -6.69 4.62 -4.39
C THR A 55 -5.60 3.63 -3.96
N VAL A 56 -5.49 3.34 -2.66
CA VAL A 56 -4.51 2.37 -2.12
C VAL A 56 -4.75 0.98 -2.72
N GLU A 57 -6.00 0.53 -2.78
CA GLU A 57 -6.38 -0.78 -3.33
C GLU A 57 -6.02 -0.89 -4.82
N TYR A 58 -6.32 0.15 -5.61
CA TYR A 58 -5.94 0.20 -7.01
C TYR A 58 -4.42 0.11 -7.21
N LEU A 59 -3.65 0.93 -6.46
CA LEU A 59 -2.19 0.91 -6.53
C LEU A 59 -1.60 -0.45 -6.17
N TYR A 60 -2.11 -1.06 -5.09
CA TYR A 60 -1.67 -2.38 -4.65
C TYR A 60 -1.93 -3.45 -5.72
N ASN A 61 -3.12 -3.45 -6.31
CA ASN A 61 -3.48 -4.39 -7.38
C ASN A 61 -2.63 -4.20 -8.65
N GLU A 62 -2.15 -2.99 -8.90
CA GLU A 62 -1.21 -2.68 -9.99
C GLU A 62 0.26 -2.99 -9.64
N GLY A 63 0.53 -3.56 -8.46
CA GLY A 63 1.86 -3.99 -8.01
C GLY A 63 2.62 -2.96 -7.16
N PHE A 64 1.97 -1.85 -6.80
CA PHE A 64 2.58 -0.82 -5.97
C PHE A 64 2.25 -1.03 -4.49
N SER A 65 3.23 -1.45 -3.72
CA SER A 65 3.15 -1.73 -2.29
C SER A 65 3.69 -0.59 -1.43
N TYR A 66 3.67 0.66 -1.90
CA TYR A 66 4.23 1.82 -1.19
C TYR A 66 5.75 1.70 -0.90
N GLN A 67 6.46 0.97 -1.76
CA GLN A 67 7.92 0.91 -1.81
C GLN A 67 8.50 2.25 -2.31
N ARG A 68 9.81 2.45 -2.09
CA ARG A 68 10.52 3.59 -2.66
C ARG A 68 10.67 3.32 -4.15
N ILE A 69 10.21 4.27 -4.96
CA ILE A 69 10.47 4.28 -6.40
C ILE A 69 11.63 5.24 -6.60
N MET A 70 12.72 4.73 -7.19
CA MET A 70 13.84 5.56 -7.62
C MET A 70 13.54 6.01 -9.05
N ASP A 71 13.52 7.33 -9.26
CA ASP A 71 13.38 7.94 -10.58
C ASP A 71 14.70 8.67 -10.84
N ASP A 72 15.43 8.28 -11.89
CA ASP A 72 16.73 8.85 -12.21
C ASP A 72 16.66 10.36 -12.52
N ASP A 73 15.48 10.85 -12.93
CA ASP A 73 15.23 12.28 -13.19
C ASP A 73 14.86 13.07 -11.92
N ILE A 74 14.58 12.39 -10.80
CA ILE A 74 14.11 13.03 -9.57
C ILE A 74 14.95 12.52 -8.39
N LEU A 75 15.90 13.35 -7.92
CA LEU A 75 16.67 13.17 -6.68
C LEU A 75 15.79 13.12 -5.39
N ILE A 76 14.47 13.04 -5.53
CA ILE A 76 13.46 13.17 -4.49
C ILE A 76 12.56 11.94 -4.54
N ASN A 77 12.30 11.37 -3.36
CA ASN A 77 11.39 10.25 -3.15
C ASN A 77 10.02 10.53 -3.80
N VAL A 78 9.61 9.72 -4.78
CA VAL A 78 8.33 9.90 -5.49
C VAL A 78 7.15 9.78 -4.51
N ASN A 79 6.27 10.78 -4.49
CA ASN A 79 5.07 10.77 -3.66
C ASN A 79 3.97 9.92 -4.31
N TYR A 80 3.28 9.13 -3.48
CA TYR A 80 2.13 8.36 -3.92
C TYR A 80 0.89 9.25 -4.09
N PRO A 81 0.04 8.97 -5.08
CA PRO A 81 -1.12 9.78 -5.40
C PRO A 81 -2.21 9.66 -4.33
N GLU A 82 -3.00 10.72 -4.15
CA GLU A 82 -4.04 10.76 -3.12
C GLU A 82 -5.42 10.32 -3.64
N ASN A 83 -5.63 10.37 -4.95
CA ASN A 83 -6.90 10.03 -5.58
C ASN A 83 -6.73 9.08 -6.77
N LEU A 84 -7.83 8.46 -7.17
CA LEU A 84 -7.84 7.43 -8.19
C LEU A 84 -7.43 7.96 -9.58
N ARG A 85 -7.72 9.23 -9.89
CA ARG A 85 -7.35 9.84 -11.19
C ARG A 85 -5.84 9.95 -11.31
N GLU A 86 -5.20 10.51 -10.28
CA GLU A 86 -3.74 10.59 -10.22
C GLU A 86 -3.10 9.21 -10.16
N ALA A 87 -3.73 8.25 -9.48
CA ALA A 87 -3.23 6.87 -9.41
C ALA A 87 -3.14 6.18 -10.77
N LYS A 88 -4.11 6.41 -11.67
CA LYS A 88 -4.05 5.88 -13.02
C LYS A 88 -2.84 6.40 -13.80
N VAL A 89 -2.64 7.73 -13.79
CA VAL A 89 -1.49 8.38 -14.44
C VAL A 89 -0.18 7.93 -13.81
N PHE A 90 -0.15 7.77 -12.49
CA PHE A 90 1.02 7.29 -11.75
C PHE A 90 1.43 5.89 -12.17
N VAL A 91 0.47 4.97 -12.25
CA VAL A 91 0.70 3.59 -12.67
C VAL A 91 1.27 3.58 -14.08
N GLU A 92 0.68 4.30 -15.03
CA GLU A 92 1.18 4.39 -16.40
C GLU A 92 2.64 4.88 -16.46
N LYS A 93 3.00 5.87 -15.63
CA LYS A 93 4.36 6.41 -15.58
C LYS A 93 5.39 5.44 -14.99
N TYR A 94 5.03 4.70 -13.93
CA TYR A 94 6.02 3.97 -13.12
C TYR A 94 5.93 2.45 -13.18
N LYS A 95 4.92 1.87 -13.85
CA LYS A 95 4.70 0.41 -13.88
C LYS A 95 5.89 -0.37 -14.45
N SER A 96 6.63 0.20 -15.40
CA SER A 96 7.86 -0.40 -15.95
C SER A 96 9.08 -0.31 -15.04
N ARG A 97 9.02 0.52 -13.99
CA ARG A 97 10.14 0.82 -13.09
C ARG A 97 10.04 0.09 -11.74
N ILE A 98 8.95 -0.63 -11.50
CA ILE A 98 8.76 -1.45 -10.30
C ILE A 98 8.99 -2.93 -10.63
N SER A 99 9.80 -3.61 -9.82
CA SER A 99 9.83 -5.07 -9.82
C SER A 99 8.54 -5.57 -9.20
N ILE A 100 7.71 -6.29 -9.96
CA ILE A 100 6.51 -6.93 -9.42
C ILE A 100 6.99 -8.04 -8.48
N VAL A 101 6.97 -7.78 -7.18
CA VAL A 101 7.16 -8.84 -6.17
C VAL A 101 5.80 -9.51 -6.01
N LYS A 102 5.58 -10.60 -6.75
CA LYS A 102 4.45 -11.52 -6.55
C LYS A 102 4.77 -12.49 -5.43
#